data_AF-A0A6J7FUP4-F1
#
_entry.id   AF-A0A6J7FUP4-F1
#
_cell.length_a   1.000
_cell.length_b   1.000
_cell.length_c   1.000
_cell.angle_alpha   90.00
_cell.angle_beta   90.00
_cell.angle_gamma   90.00
#
_symmetry.space_group_name_H-M   'P 1'
#
loop_
_entity.id
_entity.type
_entity.pdbx_description
1 polymer ?
#
loop_
_entity_poly.entity_id
_entity_poly.type
_entity_poly.pdbx_seq_one_letter_code
_entity_poly.pdbx_strand_id
1 'polypeptide(L)'
;MLAPERRSRTDLVVAAVIAVTVVVAASVAWLTGDARGTTSVTADNPLAPSEAAASVPAALSELWRAPSSATDSAHTPVPVVTGSAVVTADGGSVVGHDPRSGDPAWSYWRDLPLCSVIASWNTAVSVYRDDRGCSQVTTLDGSTGVRTAQRTSDADDSVYLSSDGTYVTSRGDTRMELWRSDMVRTLEYGRVDAPVNPGTQPRTGCTLLSTTSSNSRTAVLEQCPGEPAARLSLLNPAPKDASEPEEYGSSVVPDLVTSEQEPTSGRVLALTGSLVALYVPSANGAPARIALYDDTATSVSEFVLPAGLDPASAPPASPATKQGSVFTWFTGSGVQALNSTDLTPAWSMPGALGSGAVMAGRLLVPVPDAIAVVELATGTVIAEIPIDRGDYDGPVQTSVIGDVVVEQRGSDLVALG
;
A
#
# COMPACT_ATOMS: atom_id res chain seq x y z
N MET A 1 50.92 40.72 23.89
CA MET A 1 50.37 39.35 23.78
C MET A 1 49.91 38.96 25.17
N LEU A 2 48.59 38.79 25.36
CA LEU A 2 48.04 38.34 26.64
C LEU A 2 48.67 36.99 26.99
N ALA A 3 49.26 36.88 28.19
CA ALA A 3 49.82 35.63 28.67
C ALA A 3 48.71 34.56 28.66
N PRO A 4 48.97 33.33 28.19
CA PRO A 4 47.96 32.28 28.18
C PRO A 4 47.43 32.10 29.61
N GLU A 5 46.11 32.20 29.73
CA GLU A 5 45.34 31.98 30.94
C GLU A 5 45.83 30.67 31.58
N ARG A 6 46.15 30.71 32.87
CA ARG A 6 46.92 29.70 33.62
C ARG A 6 46.59 28.26 33.18
N ARG A 7 47.51 27.58 32.48
CA ARG A 7 47.45 26.14 32.23
C ARG A 7 47.63 25.38 33.57
N SER A 8 46.55 25.11 34.29
CA SER A 8 46.61 24.30 35.51
C SER A 8 46.58 22.80 35.18
N ARG A 9 47.02 21.95 36.10
CA ARG A 9 46.88 20.48 35.96
C ARG A 9 45.41 20.07 35.85
N THR A 10 44.53 20.81 36.53
CA THR A 10 43.08 20.61 36.47
C THR A 10 42.55 20.85 35.05
N ASP A 11 42.99 21.92 34.39
CA ASP A 11 42.55 22.22 33.02
C ASP A 11 42.98 21.14 32.02
N LEU A 12 44.17 20.54 32.21
CA LEU A 12 44.62 19.42 31.39
C LEU A 12 43.82 18.14 31.63
N VAL A 13 43.45 17.85 32.88
CA VAL A 13 42.59 16.71 33.22
C VAL A 13 41.19 16.93 32.64
N VAL A 14 40.61 18.12 32.81
CA VAL A 14 39.29 18.46 32.27
C VAL A 14 39.29 18.38 30.74
N ALA A 15 40.30 18.95 30.08
CA ALA A 15 40.43 18.87 28.63
C ALA A 15 40.59 17.41 28.13
N ALA A 16 41.37 16.59 28.84
CA ALA A 16 41.51 15.17 28.52
C ALA A 16 40.19 14.41 28.69
N VAL A 17 39.45 14.68 29.78
CA VAL A 17 38.12 14.09 30.01
C VAL A 17 37.15 14.49 28.91
N ILE A 18 37.07 15.78 28.55
CA ILE A 18 36.21 16.24 27.46
C ILE A 18 36.59 15.56 26.14
N ALA A 19 37.88 15.49 25.80
CA ALA A 19 38.35 14.83 24.59
C ALA A 19 37.94 13.35 24.55
N VAL A 20 38.13 12.62 25.65
CA VAL A 20 37.68 11.22 25.78
C VAL A 20 36.17 11.12 25.63
N THR A 21 35.40 11.98 26.29
CA THR A 21 33.93 11.97 26.19
C THR A 21 33.46 12.23 24.77
N VAL A 22 34.06 13.17 24.05
CA VAL A 22 33.75 13.45 22.63
C VAL A 22 34.07 12.24 21.76
N VAL A 23 35.23 11.59 21.95
CA VAL A 23 35.60 10.39 21.21
C VAL A 23 34.64 9.24 21.48
N VAL A 24 34.25 9.02 22.75
CA VAL A 24 33.28 8.00 23.14
C VAL A 24 31.91 8.29 22.52
N ALA A 25 31.41 9.52 22.65
CA ALA A 25 30.12 9.92 22.09
C ALA A 25 30.09 9.77 20.56
N ALA A 26 31.15 10.19 19.86
CA ALA A 26 31.28 10.03 18.41
C ALA A 26 31.36 8.55 18.01
N SER A 27 32.07 7.73 18.77
CA SER A 27 32.16 6.28 18.52
C SER A 27 30.82 5.58 18.73
N VAL A 28 30.09 5.92 19.80
CA VAL A 28 28.74 5.39 20.04
C VAL A 28 27.82 5.82 18.90
N ALA A 29 27.77 7.10 18.56
CA ALA A 29 26.94 7.61 17.46
C ALA A 29 27.26 6.95 16.11
N TRP A 30 28.53 6.63 15.85
CA TRP A 30 28.93 5.91 14.64
C TRP A 30 28.58 4.42 14.67
N LEU A 31 28.70 3.76 15.83
CA LEU A 31 28.38 2.35 15.99
C LEU A 31 26.87 2.08 15.99
N THR A 32 26.08 3.00 16.53
CA THR A 32 24.61 2.89 16.63
C THR A 32 23.87 3.65 15.53
N GLY A 33 24.59 4.36 14.65
CA GLY A 33 23.98 5.18 13.61
C GLY A 33 23.41 4.34 12.46
N ASP A 34 22.20 4.67 12.02
CA ASP A 34 21.48 4.01 10.93
C ASP A 34 22.30 3.87 9.64
N ALA A 35 23.19 4.83 9.37
CA ALA A 35 24.07 4.80 8.21
C ALA A 35 24.97 3.55 8.17
N ARG A 36 25.34 2.98 9.32
CA ARG A 36 26.14 1.76 9.42
C ARG A 36 25.34 0.51 9.04
N GLY A 37 24.07 0.48 9.41
CA GLY A 37 23.14 -0.61 9.10
C GLY A 37 22.44 -0.44 7.75
N THR A 38 22.94 0.43 6.87
CA THR A 38 22.29 0.73 5.58
C THR A 38 23.29 0.58 4.44
N THR A 39 22.90 -0.17 3.41
CA THR A 39 23.61 -0.22 2.12
C THR A 39 22.73 0.42 1.06
N SER A 40 23.29 1.34 0.28
CA SER A 40 22.57 2.04 -0.79
C SER A 40 23.46 2.05 -2.03
N VAL A 41 23.08 1.26 -3.03
CA VAL A 41 23.73 1.20 -4.34
C VAL A 41 22.78 1.84 -5.34
N THR A 42 23.16 2.98 -5.88
CA THR A 42 22.41 3.67 -6.92
C THR A 42 22.85 3.21 -8.30
N ALA A 43 21.97 3.28 -9.28
CA ALA A 43 22.32 2.94 -10.65
C ALA A 43 23.38 3.91 -11.20
N ASP A 44 24.42 3.37 -11.85
CA ASP A 44 25.45 4.17 -12.52
C ASP A 44 24.85 5.01 -13.67
N ASN A 45 23.86 4.44 -14.37
CA ASN A 45 23.04 5.11 -15.36
C ASN A 45 21.56 4.88 -15.02
N PRO A 46 20.71 5.91 -15.04
CA PRO A 46 19.29 5.73 -14.80
C PRO A 46 18.66 4.73 -15.76
N LEU A 47 17.80 3.85 -15.25
CA LEU A 47 16.95 3.00 -16.09
C LEU A 47 16.05 3.88 -16.96
N ALA A 48 15.96 3.53 -18.25
CA ALA A 48 15.07 4.23 -19.16
C ALA A 48 13.60 3.97 -18.77
N PRO A 49 12.72 4.97 -18.85
CA PRO A 49 11.28 4.74 -18.72
C PRO A 49 10.81 3.73 -19.76
N SER A 50 9.96 2.78 -19.34
CA SER A 50 9.38 1.81 -20.26
C SER A 50 8.28 2.45 -21.11
N GLU A 51 8.37 2.29 -22.43
CA GLU A 51 7.32 2.74 -23.33
C GLU A 51 6.07 1.88 -23.16
N ALA A 52 4.88 2.51 -23.13
CA ALA A 52 3.63 1.79 -23.00
C ALA A 52 3.43 0.81 -24.18
N ALA A 53 3.01 -0.42 -23.89
CA ALA A 53 2.73 -1.40 -24.93
C ALA A 53 1.67 -0.92 -25.92
N ALA A 54 1.96 -1.08 -27.23
CA ALA A 54 1.04 -0.77 -28.31
C ALA A 54 -0.05 -1.84 -28.49
N SER A 55 0.21 -3.06 -28.04
CA SER A 55 -0.70 -4.20 -28.15
C SER A 55 -0.44 -5.20 -27.04
N VAL A 56 -1.44 -6.01 -26.70
CA VAL A 56 -1.25 -7.20 -25.85
C VAL A 56 -0.48 -8.27 -26.64
N PRO A 57 0.60 -8.86 -26.10
CA PRO A 57 1.31 -9.97 -26.73
C PRO A 57 0.41 -11.19 -26.98
N ALA A 58 0.66 -11.93 -28.07
CA ALA A 58 -0.08 -13.16 -28.36
C ALA A 58 0.38 -14.36 -27.52
N ALA A 59 1.58 -14.27 -26.95
CA ALA A 59 2.18 -15.26 -26.07
C ALA A 59 3.05 -14.51 -25.05
N LEU A 60 3.23 -15.11 -23.88
CA LEU A 60 4.10 -14.61 -22.82
C LEU A 60 4.92 -15.79 -22.29
N SER A 61 6.18 -15.52 -21.97
CA SER A 61 7.08 -16.49 -21.34
C SER A 61 7.72 -15.89 -20.11
N GLU A 62 8.10 -16.72 -19.13
CA GLU A 62 8.88 -16.27 -17.98
C GLU A 62 10.23 -15.72 -18.45
N LEU A 63 10.44 -14.43 -18.21
CA LEU A 63 11.70 -13.75 -18.48
C LEU A 63 12.67 -13.99 -17.31
N TRP A 64 12.17 -13.74 -16.10
CA TRP A 64 12.92 -13.90 -14.86
C TRP A 64 11.98 -13.99 -13.65
N ARG A 65 12.55 -14.43 -12.53
CA ARG A 65 11.88 -14.59 -11.24
C ARG A 65 12.82 -14.17 -10.12
N ALA A 66 12.27 -13.54 -9.08
CA ALA A 66 13.01 -13.16 -7.89
C ALA A 66 12.14 -13.21 -6.61
N PRO A 67 12.75 -13.44 -5.43
CA PRO A 67 12.04 -13.34 -4.15
C PRO A 67 11.52 -11.91 -3.90
N SER A 68 10.31 -11.82 -3.37
CA SER A 68 9.65 -10.56 -2.99
C SER A 68 8.62 -10.80 -1.88
N SER A 69 9.08 -11.29 -0.73
CA SER A 69 8.19 -11.66 0.39
C SER A 69 7.49 -10.48 1.06
N ALA A 70 8.02 -9.26 0.98
CA ALA A 70 7.45 -8.06 1.60
C ALA A 70 6.41 -7.34 0.72
N THR A 71 6.17 -7.82 -0.50
CA THR A 71 5.08 -7.36 -1.39
C THR A 71 3.93 -8.37 -1.44
N ASP A 72 3.69 -9.09 -0.35
CA ASP A 72 2.57 -10.03 -0.29
C ASP A 72 1.21 -9.33 -0.47
N SER A 73 0.21 -10.11 -0.85
CA SER A 73 -1.12 -9.59 -1.16
C SER A 73 -1.91 -9.07 0.05
N ALA A 74 -1.43 -9.36 1.26
CA ALA A 74 -2.05 -8.86 2.48
C ALA A 74 -1.63 -7.40 2.70
N HIS A 75 -0.36 -7.06 2.48
CA HIS A 75 0.18 -5.74 2.83
C HIS A 75 0.33 -4.79 1.64
N THR A 76 0.43 -5.33 0.41
CA THR A 76 0.61 -4.55 -0.82
C THR A 76 -0.40 -4.97 -1.89
N PRO A 77 -1.16 -4.05 -2.51
CA PRO A 77 -2.30 -4.41 -3.36
C PRO A 77 -1.91 -4.96 -4.74
N VAL A 78 -0.73 -4.59 -5.25
CA VAL A 78 -0.24 -4.98 -6.58
C VAL A 78 1.29 -5.06 -6.58
N PRO A 79 1.92 -5.81 -7.51
CA PRO A 79 3.38 -5.81 -7.66
C PRO A 79 3.91 -4.38 -7.91
N VAL A 80 5.07 -4.07 -7.33
CA VAL A 80 5.62 -2.71 -7.32
C VAL A 80 6.35 -2.41 -8.63
N VAL A 81 5.83 -1.47 -9.42
CA VAL A 81 6.46 -0.99 -10.66
C VAL A 81 6.52 0.54 -10.66
N THR A 82 7.67 1.12 -11.03
CA THR A 82 7.97 2.56 -10.90
C THR A 82 8.08 3.29 -12.25
N GLY A 83 7.50 2.72 -13.30
CA GLY A 83 7.57 3.22 -14.68
C GLY A 83 8.89 2.99 -15.41
N SER A 84 9.96 2.66 -14.69
CA SER A 84 11.30 2.31 -15.25
C SER A 84 11.86 1.01 -14.70
N ALA A 85 11.46 0.60 -13.50
CA ALA A 85 11.90 -0.63 -12.87
C ALA A 85 10.73 -1.48 -12.37
N VAL A 86 10.98 -2.78 -12.31
CA VAL A 86 10.22 -3.72 -11.47
C VAL A 86 10.93 -3.80 -10.12
N VAL A 87 10.19 -3.65 -9.02
CA VAL A 87 10.79 -3.58 -7.68
C VAL A 87 10.42 -4.82 -6.88
N THR A 88 11.44 -5.47 -6.34
CA THR A 88 11.28 -6.58 -5.39
C THR A 88 11.64 -6.13 -3.98
N ALA A 89 11.04 -6.80 -3.00
CA ALA A 89 11.22 -6.49 -1.60
C ALA A 89 11.30 -7.77 -0.76
N ASP A 90 12.45 -8.05 -0.16
CA ASP A 90 12.68 -9.28 0.59
C ASP A 90 13.61 -9.03 1.79
N GLY A 91 13.18 -9.51 2.96
CA GLY A 91 13.88 -9.26 4.23
C GLY A 91 13.99 -7.77 4.57
N GLY A 92 15.19 -7.21 4.47
CA GLY A 92 15.45 -5.77 4.64
C GLY A 92 15.80 -5.05 3.33
N SER A 93 15.71 -5.74 2.19
CA SER A 93 16.14 -5.24 0.88
C SER A 93 14.97 -4.76 0.04
N VAL A 94 15.22 -3.71 -0.73
CA VAL A 94 14.39 -3.22 -1.83
C VAL A 94 15.30 -3.08 -3.05
N VAL A 95 14.97 -3.76 -4.13
CA VAL A 95 15.83 -3.85 -5.33
C VAL A 95 15.03 -3.46 -6.56
N GLY A 96 15.57 -2.55 -7.38
CA GLY A 96 15.01 -2.21 -8.68
C GLY A 96 15.69 -2.99 -9.78
N HIS A 97 14.89 -3.72 -10.55
CA HIS A 97 15.32 -4.55 -11.65
C HIS A 97 14.97 -3.91 -12.99
N ASP A 98 15.84 -4.10 -13.99
CA ASP A 98 15.44 -3.91 -15.38
C ASP A 98 14.25 -4.85 -15.70
N PRO A 99 13.13 -4.33 -16.25
CA PRO A 99 11.92 -5.13 -16.41
C PRO A 99 12.08 -6.38 -17.27
N ARG A 100 12.98 -6.37 -18.26
CA ARG A 100 13.13 -7.45 -19.24
C ARG A 100 14.20 -8.46 -18.85
N SER A 101 15.36 -8.00 -18.43
CA SER A 101 16.49 -8.87 -18.09
C SER A 101 16.44 -9.38 -16.64
N GLY A 102 15.80 -8.62 -15.73
CA GLY A 102 15.81 -8.91 -14.30
C GLY A 102 17.12 -8.49 -13.62
N ASP A 103 18.07 -7.90 -14.36
CA ASP A 103 19.34 -7.44 -13.79
C ASP A 103 19.09 -6.33 -12.76
N PRO A 104 19.69 -6.42 -11.56
CA PRO A 104 19.53 -5.39 -10.54
C PRO A 104 20.25 -4.10 -10.98
N ALA A 105 19.49 -3.02 -11.14
CA ALA A 105 20.03 -1.71 -11.50
C ALA A 105 20.41 -0.88 -10.27
N TRP A 106 19.66 -1.03 -9.18
CA TRP A 106 19.93 -0.36 -7.90
C TRP A 106 19.41 -1.21 -6.75
N SER A 107 19.98 -1.01 -5.56
CA SER A 107 19.54 -1.71 -4.35
C SER A 107 19.64 -0.83 -3.10
N TYR A 108 18.67 -1.00 -2.22
CA TYR A 108 18.64 -0.38 -0.91
C TYR A 108 18.37 -1.45 0.14
N TRP A 109 19.26 -1.56 1.11
CA TRP A 109 19.14 -2.55 2.18
C TRP A 109 19.34 -1.87 3.53
N ARG A 110 18.54 -2.31 4.51
CA ARG A 110 18.71 -1.94 5.91
C ARG A 110 18.72 -3.17 6.81
N ASP A 111 19.43 -3.07 7.91
CA ASP A 111 19.37 -4.02 9.03
C ASP A 111 18.11 -3.81 9.90
N LEU A 112 16.96 -3.74 9.24
CA LEU A 112 15.65 -3.60 9.85
C LEU A 112 14.63 -4.46 9.09
N PRO A 113 13.63 -5.04 9.76
CA PRO A 113 12.53 -5.72 9.08
C PRO A 113 11.78 -4.75 8.16
N LEU A 114 11.53 -5.17 6.92
CA LEU A 114 10.68 -4.44 6.00
C LEU A 114 9.22 -4.81 6.24
N CYS A 115 8.36 -3.82 6.47
CA CYS A 115 6.94 -4.04 6.67
C CYS A 115 6.19 -4.18 5.35
N SER A 116 6.48 -3.30 4.39
CA SER A 116 5.83 -3.26 3.08
C SER A 116 6.57 -2.31 2.14
N VAL A 117 6.32 -2.43 0.84
CA VAL A 117 6.78 -1.51 -0.20
C VAL A 117 5.63 -1.23 -1.16
N ILE A 118 5.42 0.03 -1.54
CA ILE A 118 4.41 0.42 -2.54
C ILE A 118 5.00 1.37 -3.59
N ALA A 119 4.49 1.30 -4.81
CA ALA A 119 4.83 2.26 -5.87
C ALA A 119 3.96 3.52 -5.74
N SER A 120 4.60 4.69 -5.73
CA SER A 120 3.90 5.97 -5.91
C SER A 120 4.87 7.02 -6.44
N TRP A 121 4.37 7.95 -7.26
CA TRP A 121 5.15 9.06 -7.82
C TRP A 121 6.45 8.64 -8.53
N ASN A 122 6.44 7.50 -9.23
CA ASN A 122 7.65 6.88 -9.83
C ASN A 122 8.74 6.52 -8.82
N THR A 123 8.38 6.32 -7.56
CA THR A 123 9.28 5.90 -6.48
C THR A 123 8.80 4.58 -5.88
N ALA A 124 9.73 3.83 -5.29
CA ALA A 124 9.41 2.77 -4.35
C ALA A 124 9.38 3.38 -2.94
N VAL A 125 8.23 3.38 -2.29
CA VAL A 125 8.05 3.84 -0.91
C VAL A 125 8.22 2.64 0.00
N SER A 126 9.36 2.57 0.68
CA SER A 126 9.74 1.47 1.56
C SER A 126 9.49 1.81 3.03
N VAL A 127 8.85 0.90 3.77
CA VAL A 127 8.49 1.11 5.18
C VAL A 127 9.13 0.04 6.05
N TYR A 128 10.00 0.45 6.97
CA TYR A 128 10.74 -0.42 7.87
C TYR A 128 10.21 -0.33 9.30
N ARG A 129 10.35 -1.43 10.05
CA ARG A 129 9.98 -1.51 11.46
C ARG A 129 11.15 -1.13 12.37
N ASP A 130 10.89 -0.26 13.35
CA ASP A 130 11.76 -0.06 14.50
C ASP A 130 10.97 -0.18 15.82
N ASP A 131 11.47 0.39 16.91
CA ASP A 131 10.84 0.38 18.24
C ASP A 131 9.51 1.14 18.32
N ARG A 132 9.16 1.92 17.29
CA ARG A 132 7.90 2.67 17.14
C ARG A 132 6.94 2.04 16.13
N GLY A 133 7.13 0.76 15.81
CA GLY A 133 6.36 0.05 14.79
C GLY A 133 6.89 0.27 13.37
N CYS A 134 6.04 0.14 12.35
CA CYS A 134 6.36 0.37 10.94
C CYS A 134 6.53 1.86 10.61
N SER A 135 7.55 2.46 11.20
CA SER A 135 7.72 3.90 11.41
C SER A 135 8.63 4.57 10.39
N GLN A 136 9.59 3.83 9.82
CA GLN A 136 10.71 4.39 9.08
C GLN A 136 10.47 4.28 7.58
N VAL A 137 10.15 5.40 6.94
CA VAL A 137 9.80 5.49 5.53
C VAL A 137 10.97 6.07 4.73
N THR A 138 11.36 5.38 3.66
CA THR A 138 12.32 5.87 2.68
C THR A 138 11.74 5.74 1.28
N THR A 139 11.71 6.84 0.52
CA THR A 139 11.33 6.80 -0.90
C THR A 139 12.59 6.69 -1.77
N LEU A 140 12.55 5.75 -2.72
CA LEU A 140 13.65 5.45 -3.63
C LEU A 140 13.19 5.79 -5.05
N ASP A 141 13.93 6.64 -5.75
CA ASP A 141 13.65 6.93 -7.16
C ASP A 141 13.65 5.64 -7.99
N GLY A 142 12.61 5.43 -8.78
CA GLY A 142 12.41 4.18 -9.51
C GLY A 142 13.50 3.87 -10.53
N SER A 143 14.12 4.90 -11.13
CA SER A 143 15.10 4.74 -12.20
C SER A 143 16.54 4.60 -11.68
N THR A 144 16.82 5.16 -10.50
CA THR A 144 18.19 5.28 -9.98
C THR A 144 18.41 4.66 -8.59
N GLY A 145 17.34 4.42 -7.83
CA GLY A 145 17.42 4.01 -6.42
C GLY A 145 17.90 5.13 -5.48
N VAL A 146 18.03 6.36 -5.96
CA VAL A 146 18.41 7.51 -5.13
C VAL A 146 17.33 7.76 -4.09
N ARG A 147 17.73 7.89 -2.82
CA ARG A 147 16.83 8.29 -1.73
C ARG A 147 16.35 9.73 -1.95
N THR A 148 15.04 9.95 -1.93
CA THR A 148 14.44 11.27 -2.18
C THR A 148 13.90 11.89 -0.90
N ALA A 149 12.73 11.49 -0.44
CA ALA A 149 12.12 11.92 0.80
C ALA A 149 12.14 10.80 1.85
N GLN A 150 12.13 11.19 3.12
CA GLN A 150 12.15 10.26 4.25
C GLN A 150 11.23 10.79 5.33
N ARG A 151 10.66 9.86 6.11
CA ARG A 151 9.86 10.19 7.28
C ARG A 151 10.08 9.13 8.34
N THR A 152 10.01 9.58 9.58
CA THR A 152 9.87 8.69 10.73
C THR A 152 8.61 9.09 11.49
N SER A 153 7.79 8.13 11.92
CA SER A 153 6.55 8.39 12.64
C SER A 153 6.22 7.28 13.62
N ASP A 154 5.40 7.56 14.62
CA ASP A 154 4.76 6.47 15.37
C ASP A 154 3.81 5.70 14.44
N ALA A 155 3.80 4.38 14.55
CA ALA A 155 2.99 3.49 13.73
C ALA A 155 2.62 2.22 14.49
N ASP A 156 1.71 1.43 13.93
CA ASP A 156 1.50 0.07 14.42
C ASP A 156 2.62 -0.86 13.94
N ASP A 157 2.75 -2.01 14.60
CA ASP A 157 3.73 -3.03 14.22
C ASP A 157 3.45 -3.64 12.85
N SER A 158 2.23 -3.57 12.33
CA SER A 158 1.91 -3.93 10.95
C SER A 158 1.10 -2.83 10.30
N VAL A 159 1.37 -2.58 9.02
CA VAL A 159 0.68 -1.56 8.23
C VAL A 159 0.32 -2.10 6.86
N TYR A 160 -0.78 -1.57 6.34
CA TYR A 160 -1.29 -1.83 5.01
C TYR A 160 -1.07 -0.56 4.19
N LEU A 161 -0.38 -0.69 3.06
CA LEU A 161 -0.10 0.45 2.19
C LEU A 161 -1.09 0.49 1.02
N SER A 162 -1.56 1.68 0.71
CA SER A 162 -2.32 1.95 -0.51
C SER A 162 -1.93 3.30 -1.08
N SER A 163 -2.15 3.50 -2.38
CA SER A 163 -1.95 4.80 -3.01
C SER A 163 -3.05 5.11 -4.00
N ASP A 164 -3.45 6.38 -4.02
CA ASP A 164 -4.39 6.94 -4.98
C ASP A 164 -3.67 7.82 -6.05
N GLY A 165 -2.33 7.85 -6.01
CA GLY A 165 -1.47 8.69 -6.85
C GLY A 165 -1.26 10.12 -6.32
N THR A 166 -2.09 10.59 -5.41
CA THR A 166 -1.92 11.87 -4.67
C THR A 166 -1.30 11.62 -3.31
N TYR A 167 -1.81 10.61 -2.59
CA TYR A 167 -1.37 10.22 -1.27
C TYR A 167 -0.93 8.75 -1.25
N VAL A 168 0.01 8.46 -0.35
CA VAL A 168 0.23 7.10 0.17
C VAL A 168 -0.43 7.05 1.55
N THR A 169 -1.32 6.08 1.73
CA THR A 169 -1.96 5.80 3.01
C THR A 169 -1.22 4.64 3.67
N SER A 170 -0.74 4.86 4.89
CA SER A 170 -0.22 3.82 5.78
C SER A 170 -1.20 3.62 6.91
N ARG A 171 -1.81 2.43 6.98
CA ARG A 171 -2.85 2.11 7.95
C ARG A 171 -2.48 0.87 8.74
N GLY A 172 -2.31 1.01 10.04
CA GLY A 172 -2.36 -0.09 10.99
C GLY A 172 -3.75 -0.23 11.61
N ASP A 173 -3.90 -1.13 12.57
CA ASP A 173 -5.19 -1.43 13.19
C ASP A 173 -5.64 -0.37 14.20
N THR A 174 -4.76 0.49 14.70
CA THR A 174 -5.12 1.55 15.64
C THR A 174 -4.72 2.94 15.15
N ARG A 175 -3.85 3.03 14.13
CA ARG A 175 -3.33 4.31 13.63
C ARG A 175 -3.22 4.33 12.12
N MET A 176 -3.49 5.48 11.52
CA MET A 176 -3.32 5.73 10.09
C MET A 176 -2.66 7.08 9.84
N GLU A 177 -1.78 7.13 8.84
CA GLU A 177 -1.23 8.37 8.29
C GLU A 177 -1.43 8.43 6.76
N LEU A 178 -1.65 9.63 6.24
CA LEU A 178 -1.53 9.92 4.81
C LEU A 178 -0.27 10.77 4.57
N TRP A 179 0.46 10.44 3.51
CA TRP A 179 1.65 11.14 3.08
C TRP A 179 1.53 11.62 1.64
N ARG A 180 2.01 12.83 1.37
CA ARG A 180 2.25 13.33 0.00
C ARG A 180 3.67 12.99 -0.46
N SER A 181 4.01 13.34 -1.71
CA SER A 181 5.25 12.94 -2.37
C SER A 181 6.56 13.36 -1.69
N ASP A 182 6.54 14.38 -0.83
CA ASP A 182 7.69 14.83 -0.04
C ASP A 182 7.71 14.24 1.40
N MET A 183 6.90 13.20 1.64
CA MET A 183 6.74 12.51 2.93
C MET A 183 6.27 13.44 4.08
N VAL A 184 5.67 14.57 3.74
CA VAL A 184 4.90 15.36 4.69
C VAL A 184 3.59 14.62 4.99
N ARG A 185 3.30 14.41 6.26
CA ARG A 185 2.02 13.87 6.72
C ARG A 185 0.93 14.90 6.56
N THR A 186 -0.12 14.54 5.84
CA THR A 186 -1.29 15.38 5.62
C THR A 186 -2.45 15.03 6.53
N LEU A 187 -2.50 13.78 7.02
CA LEU A 187 -3.50 13.33 7.99
C LEU A 187 -2.86 12.34 8.99
N GLU A 188 -3.18 12.51 10.27
CA GLU A 188 -2.93 11.58 11.38
C GLU A 188 -4.29 11.20 11.99
N TYR A 189 -4.62 9.91 12.01
CA TYR A 189 -5.92 9.43 12.48
C TYR A 189 -5.79 8.21 13.41
N GLY A 190 -6.54 8.22 14.51
CA GLY A 190 -6.62 7.11 15.46
C GLY A 190 -5.76 7.30 16.72
N ARG A 191 -4.91 6.33 17.05
CA ARG A 191 -4.02 6.36 18.23
C ARG A 191 -3.02 7.50 18.14
N VAL A 192 -2.90 8.29 19.21
CA VAL A 192 -1.88 9.33 19.41
C VAL A 192 -1.33 9.21 20.83
N ASP A 193 -0.13 8.67 20.99
CA ASP A 193 0.42 8.32 22.31
C ASP A 193 0.84 9.54 23.14
N ALA A 194 1.29 10.60 22.49
CA ALA A 194 1.70 11.85 23.12
C ALA A 194 1.06 13.04 22.40
N PRO A 195 -0.24 13.30 22.61
CA PRO A 195 -0.94 14.38 21.91
C PRO A 195 -0.37 15.74 22.29
N VAL A 196 0.01 16.53 21.29
CA VAL A 196 0.40 17.94 21.49
C VAL A 196 -0.81 18.75 21.96
N ASN A 197 -1.93 18.58 21.28
CA ASN A 197 -3.23 19.14 21.64
C ASN A 197 -4.18 17.98 22.02
N PRO A 198 -4.71 17.93 23.25
CA PRO A 198 -5.65 16.88 23.63
C PRO A 198 -7.00 17.06 22.94
N GLY A 199 -7.66 15.94 22.59
CA GLY A 199 -9.03 15.94 22.07
C GLY A 199 -9.17 16.40 20.61
N THR A 200 -8.10 16.38 19.82
CA THR A 200 -8.13 16.74 18.40
C THR A 200 -8.63 15.62 17.49
N GLN A 201 -8.45 14.37 17.90
CA GLN A 201 -8.95 13.21 17.18
C GLN A 201 -10.47 13.10 17.37
N PRO A 202 -11.26 12.92 16.30
CA PRO A 202 -12.72 12.85 16.42
C PRO A 202 -13.17 11.61 17.18
N ARG A 203 -12.35 10.55 17.18
CA ARG A 203 -12.57 9.29 17.91
C ARG A 203 -11.24 8.73 18.40
N THR A 204 -11.27 7.97 19.48
CA THR A 204 -10.11 7.29 20.05
C THR A 204 -10.47 5.86 20.42
N GLY A 205 -9.48 4.96 20.37
CA GLY A 205 -9.66 3.55 20.73
C GLY A 205 -10.42 2.69 19.71
N CYS A 206 -10.67 3.20 18.50
CA CYS A 206 -11.26 2.41 17.43
C CYS A 206 -10.22 1.50 16.75
N THR A 207 -10.67 0.33 16.31
CA THR A 207 -9.91 -0.54 15.42
C THR A 207 -10.20 -0.16 13.97
N LEU A 208 -9.18 0.25 13.22
CA LEU A 208 -9.30 0.59 11.80
C LEU A 208 -9.35 -0.70 10.98
N LEU A 209 -10.45 -0.94 10.27
CA LEU A 209 -10.71 -2.19 9.55
C LEU A 209 -10.32 -2.13 8.08
N SER A 210 -10.57 -0.98 7.44
CA SER A 210 -10.30 -0.77 6.01
C SER A 210 -10.22 0.73 5.72
N THR A 211 -9.41 1.10 4.74
CA THR A 211 -9.27 2.49 4.30
C THR A 211 -9.07 2.57 2.80
N THR A 212 -9.53 3.67 2.21
CA THR A 212 -9.16 4.08 0.86
C THR A 212 -9.15 5.60 0.83
N SER A 213 -8.29 6.16 -0.02
CA SER A 213 -8.13 7.61 -0.17
C SER A 213 -8.32 8.03 -1.63
N SER A 214 -8.61 9.31 -1.78
CA SER A 214 -8.61 10.04 -3.04
C SER A 214 -8.01 11.42 -2.77
N ASN A 215 -7.88 12.23 -3.82
CA ASN A 215 -7.40 13.60 -3.67
C ASN A 215 -8.32 14.50 -2.82
N SER A 216 -9.60 14.14 -2.61
CA SER A 216 -10.58 14.97 -1.92
C SER A 216 -11.22 14.34 -0.67
N ARG A 217 -11.11 13.02 -0.50
CA ARG A 217 -11.74 12.27 0.59
C ARG A 217 -10.86 11.11 1.02
N THR A 218 -10.93 10.76 2.30
CA THR A 218 -10.43 9.49 2.85
C THR A 218 -11.58 8.79 3.55
N ALA A 219 -11.87 7.56 3.14
CA ALA A 219 -12.90 6.73 3.75
C ALA A 219 -12.25 5.74 4.72
N VAL A 220 -12.70 5.73 5.97
CA VAL A 220 -12.22 4.83 7.02
C VAL A 220 -13.39 4.01 7.51
N LEU A 221 -13.29 2.69 7.38
CA LEU A 221 -14.16 1.75 8.08
C LEU A 221 -13.49 1.37 9.39
N GLU A 222 -14.17 1.60 10.50
CA GLU A 222 -13.61 1.44 11.85
C GLU A 222 -14.62 0.82 12.81
N GLN A 223 -14.13 0.03 13.76
CA GLN A 223 -14.93 -0.47 14.88
C GLN A 223 -14.57 0.31 16.14
N CYS A 224 -15.52 1.09 16.65
CA CYS A 224 -15.30 1.93 17.82
C CYS A 224 -15.85 1.30 19.12
N PRO A 225 -15.25 1.60 20.28
CA PRO A 225 -15.73 1.09 21.56
C PRO A 225 -17.20 1.49 21.84
N GLY A 226 -18.01 0.51 22.23
CA GLY A 226 -19.43 0.71 22.55
C GLY A 226 -20.38 0.78 21.35
N GLU A 227 -19.87 0.67 20.12
CA GLU A 227 -20.71 0.61 18.92
C GLU A 227 -21.05 -0.86 18.57
N PRO A 228 -22.33 -1.17 18.24
CA PRO A 228 -22.74 -2.54 17.94
C PRO A 228 -22.31 -3.03 16.55
N ALA A 229 -21.85 -2.13 15.69
CA ALA A 229 -21.46 -2.39 14.31
C ALA A 229 -20.37 -1.41 13.87
N ALA A 230 -19.68 -1.76 12.79
CA ALA A 230 -18.64 -0.92 12.22
C ALA A 230 -19.22 0.38 11.67
N ARG A 231 -18.36 1.39 11.61
CA ARG A 231 -18.67 2.75 11.21
C ARG A 231 -17.87 3.14 9.98
N LEU A 232 -18.52 3.83 9.05
CA LEU A 232 -17.87 4.48 7.92
C LEU A 232 -17.73 5.98 8.22
N SER A 233 -16.49 6.48 8.18
CA SER A 233 -16.15 7.89 8.40
C SER A 233 -15.44 8.46 7.18
N LEU A 234 -15.86 9.63 6.71
CA LEU A 234 -15.26 10.35 5.59
C LEU A 234 -14.49 11.56 6.10
N LEU A 235 -13.18 11.57 5.86
CA LEU A 235 -12.25 12.58 6.35
C LEU A 235 -11.71 13.44 5.21
N ASN A 236 -11.30 14.66 5.54
CA ASN A 236 -10.42 15.47 4.70
C ASN A 236 -9.03 14.79 4.65
N PRO A 237 -8.48 14.45 3.47
CA PRO A 237 -7.15 13.85 3.36
C PRO A 237 -6.01 14.82 3.70
N ALA A 238 -6.30 16.13 3.73
CA ALA A 238 -5.34 17.18 4.05
C ALA A 238 -6.04 18.35 4.78
N PRO A 239 -6.52 18.16 6.03
CA PRO A 239 -7.00 19.25 6.88
C PRO A 239 -5.92 20.31 7.08
N LYS A 240 -6.34 21.48 7.61
CA LYS A 240 -5.40 22.58 7.87
C LYS A 240 -4.29 22.19 8.85
N ASP A 241 -4.61 21.35 9.83
CA ASP A 241 -3.66 20.72 10.75
C ASP A 241 -3.79 19.20 10.62
N ALA A 242 -2.70 18.53 10.25
CA ALA A 242 -2.69 17.09 10.04
C ALA A 242 -3.02 16.28 11.31
N SER A 243 -2.88 16.87 12.51
CA SER A 243 -3.20 16.25 13.80
C SER A 243 -4.63 16.53 14.29
N GLU A 244 -5.39 17.32 13.53
CA GLU A 244 -6.81 17.66 13.78
C GLU A 244 -7.66 17.21 12.58
N PRO A 245 -8.03 15.92 12.48
CA PRO A 245 -8.85 15.41 11.38
C PRO A 245 -10.16 16.17 11.24
N GLU A 246 -10.47 16.57 10.00
CA GLU A 246 -11.77 17.17 9.66
C GLU A 246 -12.69 16.10 9.06
N GLU A 247 -13.85 15.89 9.66
CA GLU A 247 -14.85 14.91 9.20
C GLU A 247 -15.93 15.59 8.34
N TYR A 248 -16.22 15.01 7.18
CA TYR A 248 -17.35 15.40 6.32
C TYR A 248 -18.64 14.71 6.75
N GLY A 249 -18.54 13.47 7.20
CA GLY A 249 -19.67 12.72 7.75
C GLY A 249 -19.24 11.35 8.25
N SER A 250 -20.06 10.78 9.12
CA SER A 250 -19.83 9.46 9.67
C SER A 250 -21.12 8.77 10.09
N SER A 251 -21.25 7.50 9.74
CA SER A 251 -22.43 6.70 10.07
C SER A 251 -22.04 5.29 10.53
N VAL A 252 -22.77 4.76 11.51
CA VAL A 252 -22.72 3.33 11.81
C VAL A 252 -23.38 2.60 10.64
N VAL A 253 -22.76 1.54 10.17
CA VAL A 253 -23.29 0.65 9.14
C VAL A 253 -23.98 -0.52 9.85
N PRO A 254 -25.31 -0.52 10.04
CA PRO A 254 -25.98 -1.47 10.93
C PRO A 254 -25.79 -2.93 10.52
N ASP A 255 -25.53 -3.17 9.24
CA ASP A 255 -25.33 -4.51 8.67
C ASP A 255 -23.92 -5.05 8.87
N LEU A 256 -22.98 -4.22 9.33
CA LEU A 256 -21.63 -4.61 9.69
C LEU A 256 -21.51 -4.86 11.20
N VAL A 257 -22.45 -5.64 11.75
CA VAL A 257 -22.41 -6.06 13.16
C VAL A 257 -21.08 -6.75 13.44
N THR A 258 -20.39 -6.30 14.48
CA THR A 258 -19.16 -6.92 14.94
C THR A 258 -19.40 -7.52 16.31
N SER A 259 -18.88 -8.71 16.54
CA SER A 259 -18.66 -9.19 17.91
C SER A 259 -17.17 -9.18 18.22
N GLU A 260 -16.80 -9.10 19.50
CA GLU A 260 -15.39 -9.25 19.90
C GLU A 260 -14.80 -10.60 19.45
N GLN A 261 -15.66 -11.60 19.21
CA GLN A 261 -15.28 -12.94 18.78
C GLN A 261 -15.22 -13.10 17.25
N GLU A 262 -15.97 -12.29 16.48
CA GLU A 262 -15.98 -12.28 15.02
C GLU A 262 -16.04 -10.84 14.50
N PRO A 263 -14.88 -10.23 14.17
CA PRO A 263 -14.86 -8.93 13.51
C PRO A 263 -15.46 -9.05 12.11
N THR A 264 -16.16 -8.00 11.67
CA THR A 264 -16.79 -7.98 10.36
C THR A 264 -15.74 -8.08 9.24
N SER A 265 -16.10 -8.77 8.16
CA SER A 265 -15.31 -8.79 6.91
C SER A 265 -15.68 -7.66 5.95
N GLY A 266 -16.52 -6.70 6.36
CA GLY A 266 -16.81 -5.50 5.58
C GLY A 266 -15.56 -4.70 5.27
N ARG A 267 -15.47 -4.14 4.07
CA ARG A 267 -14.30 -3.38 3.60
C ARG A 267 -14.68 -2.25 2.66
N VAL A 268 -13.93 -1.16 2.71
CA VAL A 268 -14.04 -0.11 1.69
C VAL A 268 -13.34 -0.59 0.42
N LEU A 269 -14.09 -0.65 -0.68
CA LEU A 269 -13.61 -1.17 -1.96
C LEU A 269 -12.96 -0.06 -2.80
N ALA A 270 -13.68 1.04 -2.97
CA ALA A 270 -13.25 2.14 -3.82
C ALA A 270 -13.86 3.45 -3.35
N LEU A 271 -13.21 4.54 -3.71
CA LEU A 271 -13.65 5.89 -3.42
C LEU A 271 -13.45 6.76 -4.65
N THR A 272 -14.48 7.53 -4.95
CA THR A 272 -14.42 8.67 -5.88
C THR A 272 -14.64 9.94 -5.07
N GLY A 273 -14.54 11.11 -5.71
CA GLY A 273 -14.74 12.37 -5.00
C GLY A 273 -16.12 12.54 -4.34
N SER A 274 -17.13 11.74 -4.74
CA SER A 274 -18.51 11.84 -4.26
C SER A 274 -19.14 10.54 -3.76
N LEU A 275 -18.50 9.38 -3.98
CA LEU A 275 -19.07 8.08 -3.66
C LEU A 275 -18.04 7.13 -3.07
N VAL A 276 -18.47 6.35 -2.07
CA VAL A 276 -17.72 5.24 -1.46
C VAL A 276 -18.43 3.94 -1.82
N ALA A 277 -17.70 2.95 -2.32
CA ALA A 277 -18.18 1.59 -2.43
C ALA A 277 -17.72 0.78 -1.21
N LEU A 278 -18.68 0.21 -0.49
CA LEU A 278 -18.46 -0.60 0.70
C LEU A 278 -18.94 -2.03 0.44
N TYR A 279 -18.06 -3.01 0.65
CA TYR A 279 -18.45 -4.40 0.72
C TYR A 279 -19.15 -4.68 2.05
N VAL A 280 -20.35 -5.24 1.98
CA VAL A 280 -21.10 -5.73 3.13
C VAL A 280 -21.29 -7.24 2.98
N PRO A 281 -20.73 -8.05 3.89
CA PRO A 281 -20.82 -9.50 3.81
C PRO A 281 -22.24 -10.01 4.06
N SER A 282 -22.50 -11.26 3.68
CA SER A 282 -23.76 -11.91 4.01
C SER A 282 -23.90 -12.05 5.52
N ALA A 283 -25.00 -11.56 6.08
CA ALA A 283 -25.28 -11.64 7.51
C ALA A 283 -26.79 -11.67 7.75
N ASN A 284 -27.23 -12.40 8.80
CA ASN A 284 -28.63 -12.45 9.22
C ASN A 284 -29.64 -12.78 8.10
N GLY A 285 -29.24 -13.60 7.13
CA GLY A 285 -30.08 -13.97 5.98
C GLY A 285 -30.09 -12.96 4.82
N ALA A 286 -29.42 -11.81 4.95
CA ALA A 286 -29.17 -10.90 3.84
C ALA A 286 -27.97 -11.37 3.00
N PRO A 287 -28.02 -11.27 1.66
CA PRO A 287 -26.91 -11.64 0.81
C PRO A 287 -25.76 -10.63 0.90
N ALA A 288 -24.55 -11.09 0.54
CA ALA A 288 -23.41 -10.21 0.33
C ALA A 288 -23.72 -9.17 -0.76
N ARG A 289 -23.26 -7.93 -0.56
CA ARG A 289 -23.58 -6.80 -1.44
C ARG A 289 -22.51 -5.73 -1.42
N ILE A 290 -22.59 -4.85 -2.42
CA ILE A 290 -21.86 -3.59 -2.46
C ILE A 290 -22.85 -2.48 -2.15
N ALA A 291 -22.64 -1.79 -1.04
CA ALA A 291 -23.38 -0.61 -0.67
C ALA A 291 -22.61 0.65 -1.09
N LEU A 292 -23.29 1.58 -1.77
CA LEU A 292 -22.73 2.87 -2.12
C LEU A 292 -23.16 3.91 -1.10
N TYR A 293 -22.20 4.71 -0.63
CA TYR A 293 -22.42 5.84 0.26
C TYR A 293 -21.97 7.12 -0.43
N ASP A 294 -22.61 8.25 -0.11
CA ASP A 294 -22.17 9.57 -0.54
C ASP A 294 -20.96 10.07 0.26
N ASP A 295 -20.52 11.29 -0.03
CA ASP A 295 -19.36 11.92 0.60
C ASP A 295 -19.58 12.38 2.05
N THR A 296 -20.77 12.09 2.61
CA THR A 296 -21.16 12.34 4.00
C THR A 296 -21.46 11.06 4.78
N ALA A 297 -21.09 9.89 4.27
CA ALA A 297 -21.42 8.57 4.82
C ALA A 297 -22.92 8.25 4.82
N THR A 298 -23.72 8.82 3.93
CA THR A 298 -25.14 8.46 3.79
C THR A 298 -25.31 7.37 2.74
N SER A 299 -26.05 6.30 3.06
CA SER A 299 -26.31 5.21 2.10
C SER A 299 -27.16 5.72 0.93
N VAL A 300 -26.74 5.39 -0.29
CA VAL A 300 -27.34 5.84 -1.55
C VAL A 300 -28.03 4.68 -2.27
N SER A 301 -27.33 3.55 -2.41
CA SER A 301 -27.82 2.38 -3.14
C SER A 301 -27.09 1.11 -2.73
N GLU A 302 -27.65 -0.04 -3.04
CA GLU A 302 -27.04 -1.34 -2.76
C GLU A 302 -27.20 -2.29 -3.95
N PHE A 303 -26.20 -3.13 -4.17
CA PHE A 303 -26.15 -4.11 -5.25
C PHE A 303 -25.73 -5.46 -4.72
N VAL A 304 -26.58 -6.47 -4.86
CA VAL A 304 -26.27 -7.85 -4.44
C VAL A 304 -25.07 -8.38 -5.24
N LEU A 305 -24.11 -9.00 -4.55
CA LEU A 305 -23.00 -9.66 -5.22
C LEU A 305 -23.51 -10.87 -6.02
N PRO A 306 -23.00 -11.09 -7.24
CA PRO A 306 -23.28 -12.31 -7.97
C PRO A 306 -22.89 -13.57 -7.18
N ALA A 307 -23.68 -14.63 -7.31
CA ALA A 307 -23.38 -15.91 -6.67
C ALA A 307 -22.00 -16.44 -7.12
N GLY A 308 -21.22 -16.96 -6.16
CA GLY A 308 -19.86 -17.46 -6.41
C GLY A 308 -18.75 -16.41 -6.38
N LEU A 309 -19.08 -15.12 -6.19
CA LEU A 309 -18.09 -14.06 -5.93
C LEU A 309 -17.96 -13.68 -4.45
N ASP A 310 -18.82 -14.20 -3.59
CA ASP A 310 -18.69 -13.99 -2.14
C ASP A 310 -17.30 -14.48 -1.67
N PRO A 311 -16.52 -13.66 -0.96
CA PRO A 311 -15.28 -14.09 -0.33
C PRO A 311 -15.50 -15.32 0.56
N ALA A 312 -14.83 -16.44 0.24
CA ALA A 312 -14.91 -17.67 1.03
C ALA A 312 -14.22 -17.55 2.41
N SER A 313 -13.34 -16.58 2.55
CA SER A 313 -12.64 -16.17 3.76
C SER A 313 -12.57 -14.64 3.79
N ALA A 314 -12.07 -14.03 4.88
CA ALA A 314 -11.88 -12.59 4.90
C ALA A 314 -11.06 -12.18 3.65
N PRO A 315 -11.62 -11.37 2.73
CA PRO A 315 -10.97 -11.08 1.46
C PRO A 315 -9.61 -10.43 1.72
N PRO A 316 -8.64 -10.49 0.78
CA PRO A 316 -7.40 -9.75 0.91
C PRO A 316 -7.69 -8.31 1.37
N ALA A 317 -6.90 -7.78 2.30
CA ALA A 317 -7.15 -6.45 2.89
C ALA A 317 -7.05 -5.30 1.86
N SER A 318 -6.59 -5.63 0.65
CA SER A 318 -6.33 -4.72 -0.45
C SER A 318 -7.63 -4.18 -1.07
N PRO A 319 -7.78 -2.84 -1.20
CA PRO A 319 -8.91 -2.22 -1.87
C PRO A 319 -8.92 -2.53 -3.38
N ALA A 320 -10.01 -2.19 -4.06
CA ALA A 320 -10.12 -2.31 -5.50
C ALA A 320 -9.07 -1.44 -6.20
N THR A 321 -8.43 -1.98 -7.24
CA THR A 321 -7.41 -1.26 -8.00
C THR A 321 -8.05 -0.53 -9.18
N LYS A 322 -7.68 0.73 -9.41
CA LYS A 322 -8.16 1.48 -10.58
C LYS A 322 -7.45 0.98 -11.85
N GLN A 323 -8.24 0.48 -12.79
CA GLN A 323 -7.80 -0.08 -14.06
C GLN A 323 -8.51 0.66 -15.22
N GLY A 324 -7.96 1.82 -15.60
CA GLY A 324 -8.57 2.65 -16.64
C GLY A 324 -9.97 3.15 -16.25
N SER A 325 -11.00 2.69 -16.97
CA SER A 325 -12.40 3.09 -16.78
C SER A 325 -13.15 2.32 -15.69
N VAL A 326 -12.53 1.33 -15.05
CA VAL A 326 -13.12 0.53 -13.98
C VAL A 326 -12.20 0.45 -12.76
N PHE A 327 -12.77 0.15 -11.59
CA PHE A 327 -12.03 -0.44 -10.48
C PHE A 327 -12.24 -1.95 -10.52
N THR A 328 -11.19 -2.73 -10.27
CA THR A 328 -11.26 -4.20 -10.20
C THR A 328 -10.98 -4.66 -8.78
N TRP A 329 -11.95 -5.32 -8.16
CA TRP A 329 -11.83 -5.90 -6.84
C TRP A 329 -11.72 -7.41 -6.94
N PHE A 330 -10.62 -7.98 -6.44
CA PHE A 330 -10.47 -9.41 -6.29
C PHE A 330 -11.10 -9.87 -4.98
N THR A 331 -12.13 -10.71 -5.08
CA THR A 331 -12.92 -11.18 -3.93
C THR A 331 -12.29 -12.39 -3.23
N GLY A 332 -11.26 -12.99 -3.82
CA GLY A 332 -10.74 -14.31 -3.43
C GLY A 332 -11.31 -15.46 -4.28
N SER A 333 -12.48 -15.27 -4.88
CA SER A 333 -13.17 -16.26 -5.73
C SER A 333 -13.38 -15.79 -7.17
N GLY A 334 -13.09 -14.52 -7.44
CA GLY A 334 -13.10 -13.92 -8.77
C GLY A 334 -12.91 -12.41 -8.70
N VAL A 335 -13.27 -11.72 -9.78
CA VAL A 335 -13.19 -10.26 -9.87
C VAL A 335 -14.58 -9.66 -10.02
N GLN A 336 -14.84 -8.61 -9.23
CA GLN A 336 -15.95 -7.69 -9.45
C GLN A 336 -15.41 -6.36 -9.97
N ALA A 337 -15.88 -5.94 -11.14
CA ALA A 337 -15.55 -4.62 -11.68
C ALA A 337 -16.61 -3.58 -11.30
N LEU A 338 -16.16 -2.40 -10.92
CA LEU A 338 -16.98 -1.23 -10.61
C LEU A 338 -16.68 -0.14 -11.63
N ASN A 339 -17.69 0.59 -12.08
CA ASN A 339 -17.49 1.76 -12.91
C ASN A 339 -16.64 2.80 -12.16
N SER A 340 -15.61 3.35 -12.80
CA SER A 340 -14.69 4.29 -12.12
C SER A 340 -15.28 5.66 -11.79
N THR A 341 -16.47 5.99 -12.33
CA THR A 341 -17.15 7.27 -12.11
C THR A 341 -18.24 7.16 -11.05
N ASP A 342 -19.13 6.18 -11.15
CA ASP A 342 -20.29 6.05 -10.26
C ASP A 342 -20.21 4.86 -9.29
N LEU A 343 -19.13 4.06 -9.36
CA LEU A 343 -18.88 2.87 -8.53
C LEU A 343 -19.95 1.77 -8.63
N THR A 344 -20.87 1.85 -9.58
CA THR A 344 -21.86 0.79 -9.79
C THR A 344 -21.18 -0.46 -10.34
N PRO A 345 -21.65 -1.68 -9.95
CA PRO A 345 -21.15 -2.92 -10.53
C PRO A 345 -21.31 -2.95 -12.05
N ALA A 346 -20.21 -3.12 -12.77
CA ALA A 346 -20.19 -3.14 -14.23
C ALA A 346 -20.29 -4.57 -14.78
N TRP A 347 -19.40 -5.46 -14.33
CA TRP A 347 -19.35 -6.87 -14.72
C TRP A 347 -18.60 -7.69 -13.68
N SER A 348 -18.74 -9.00 -13.73
CA SER A 348 -18.09 -9.96 -12.83
C SER A 348 -17.40 -11.08 -13.61
N MET A 349 -16.32 -11.60 -13.03
CA MET A 349 -15.57 -12.74 -13.56
C MET A 349 -15.23 -13.73 -12.42
N PRO A 350 -16.10 -14.72 -12.17
CA PRO A 350 -15.79 -15.82 -11.26
C PRO A 350 -14.58 -16.63 -11.73
N GLY A 351 -13.82 -17.19 -10.80
CA GLY A 351 -12.65 -18.03 -11.10
C GLY A 351 -11.37 -17.29 -11.47
N ALA A 352 -11.40 -15.95 -11.52
CA ALA A 352 -10.17 -15.16 -11.61
C ALA A 352 -9.30 -15.34 -10.37
N LEU A 353 -7.98 -15.25 -10.53
CA LEU A 353 -6.98 -15.41 -9.47
C LEU A 353 -6.51 -14.08 -8.87
N GLY A 354 -6.92 -12.95 -9.43
CA GLY A 354 -6.51 -11.62 -8.97
C GLY A 354 -7.15 -10.49 -9.76
N SER A 355 -6.92 -9.24 -9.35
CA SER A 355 -7.60 -8.04 -9.87
C SER A 355 -7.26 -7.73 -11.34
N GLY A 356 -6.10 -8.19 -11.80
CA GLY A 356 -5.59 -7.93 -13.15
C GLY A 356 -5.03 -6.52 -13.33
N ALA A 357 -4.39 -6.29 -14.49
CA ALA A 357 -3.76 -5.03 -14.85
C ALA A 357 -3.99 -4.65 -16.30
N VAL A 358 -4.09 -3.34 -16.58
CA VAL A 358 -4.29 -2.86 -17.96
C VAL A 358 -3.00 -2.87 -18.77
N MET A 359 -3.06 -3.47 -19.95
CA MET A 359 -2.05 -3.37 -21.00
C MET A 359 -2.73 -3.04 -22.33
N ALA A 360 -2.25 -2.02 -23.04
CA ALA A 360 -2.76 -1.62 -24.35
C ALA A 360 -4.30 -1.48 -24.42
N GLY A 361 -4.92 -0.94 -23.36
CA GLY A 361 -6.38 -0.75 -23.28
C GLY A 361 -7.21 -2.02 -23.04
N ARG A 362 -6.56 -3.14 -22.71
CA ARG A 362 -7.20 -4.40 -22.30
C ARG A 362 -6.81 -4.73 -20.87
N LEU A 363 -7.72 -5.36 -20.14
CA LEU A 363 -7.43 -5.85 -18.80
C LEU A 363 -6.90 -7.27 -18.90
N LEU A 364 -5.70 -7.51 -18.37
CA LEU A 364 -5.10 -8.82 -18.23
C LEU A 364 -5.47 -9.38 -16.87
N VAL A 365 -6.41 -10.32 -16.84
CA VAL A 365 -6.89 -10.97 -15.60
C VAL A 365 -6.24 -12.34 -15.47
N PRO A 366 -5.49 -12.62 -14.40
CA PRO A 366 -4.94 -13.95 -14.19
C PRO A 366 -6.09 -14.93 -13.90
N VAL A 367 -6.11 -16.04 -14.62
CA VAL A 367 -7.07 -17.15 -14.47
C VAL A 367 -6.26 -18.47 -14.39
N PRO A 368 -6.86 -19.60 -13.98
CA PRO A 368 -6.17 -20.89 -14.02
C PRO A 368 -5.54 -21.14 -15.40
N ASP A 369 -4.26 -21.52 -15.40
CA ASP A 369 -3.45 -21.88 -16.60
C ASP A 369 -3.31 -20.81 -17.69
N ALA A 370 -3.80 -19.58 -17.48
CA ALA A 370 -3.76 -18.51 -18.46
C ALA A 370 -3.83 -17.09 -17.87
N ILE A 371 -3.74 -16.10 -18.76
CA ILE A 371 -4.18 -14.73 -18.54
C ILE A 371 -5.33 -14.46 -19.52
N ALA A 372 -6.51 -14.15 -19.00
CA ALA A 372 -7.65 -13.72 -19.80
C ALA A 372 -7.44 -12.26 -20.22
N VAL A 373 -7.56 -11.99 -21.51
CA VAL A 373 -7.56 -10.64 -22.08
C VAL A 373 -9.00 -10.17 -22.16
N VAL A 374 -9.33 -9.14 -21.39
CA VAL A 374 -10.70 -8.73 -21.12
C VAL A 374 -10.94 -7.31 -21.61
N GLU A 375 -12.10 -7.08 -22.22
CA GLU A 375 -12.56 -5.73 -22.52
C GLU A 375 -13.02 -5.00 -21.24
N LEU A 376 -12.35 -3.89 -20.91
CA LEU A 376 -12.54 -3.14 -19.68
C LEU A 376 -13.99 -2.75 -19.38
N ALA A 377 -14.75 -2.35 -20.40
CA ALA A 377 -16.10 -1.84 -20.21
C ALA A 377 -17.15 -2.95 -20.01
N THR A 378 -16.95 -4.11 -20.61
CA THR A 378 -17.98 -5.17 -20.72
C THR A 378 -17.65 -6.42 -19.94
N GLY A 379 -16.38 -6.65 -19.60
CA GLY A 379 -15.92 -7.91 -19.02
C GLY A 379 -15.80 -9.04 -20.04
N THR A 380 -15.98 -8.76 -21.34
CA THR A 380 -15.90 -9.78 -22.40
C THR A 380 -14.47 -10.29 -22.55
N VAL A 381 -14.27 -11.60 -22.43
CA VAL A 381 -13.00 -12.27 -22.75
C VAL A 381 -12.84 -12.30 -24.26
N ILE A 382 -11.77 -11.69 -24.76
CA ILE A 382 -11.47 -11.62 -26.21
C ILE A 382 -10.32 -12.53 -26.63
N ALA A 383 -9.46 -12.91 -25.69
CA ALA A 383 -8.38 -13.86 -25.90
C ALA A 383 -7.95 -14.44 -24.54
N GLU A 384 -7.23 -15.56 -24.59
CA GLU A 384 -6.54 -16.13 -23.44
C GLU A 384 -5.10 -16.41 -23.83
N ILE A 385 -4.16 -16.01 -22.97
CA ILE A 385 -2.73 -16.25 -23.15
C ILE A 385 -2.35 -17.37 -22.19
N PRO A 386 -1.98 -18.57 -22.68
CA PRO A 386 -1.59 -19.67 -21.80
C PRO A 386 -0.36 -19.31 -20.97
N ILE A 387 -0.41 -19.59 -19.66
CA ILE A 387 0.69 -19.38 -18.71
C ILE A 387 0.80 -20.60 -17.80
N ASP A 388 1.97 -21.23 -17.82
CA ASP A 388 2.32 -22.25 -16.85
C ASP A 388 2.77 -21.58 -15.54
N ARG A 389 2.02 -21.79 -14.46
CA ARG A 389 2.37 -21.33 -13.11
C ARG A 389 2.96 -22.44 -12.23
N GLY A 390 3.23 -23.61 -12.81
CA GLY A 390 3.68 -24.80 -12.09
C GLY A 390 2.65 -25.22 -11.04
N ASP A 391 3.13 -25.55 -9.84
CA ASP A 391 2.29 -26.00 -8.73
C ASP A 391 1.64 -24.85 -7.94
N TYR A 392 1.73 -23.60 -8.40
CA TYR A 392 1.15 -22.44 -7.70
C TYR A 392 -0.34 -22.30 -7.99
N ASP A 393 -1.17 -22.43 -6.96
CA ASP A 393 -2.64 -22.38 -7.00
C ASP A 393 -3.25 -21.21 -6.21
N GLY A 394 -2.41 -20.32 -5.67
CA GLY A 394 -2.82 -19.17 -4.87
C GLY A 394 -3.22 -17.92 -5.67
N PRO A 395 -3.56 -16.82 -4.99
CA PRO A 395 -3.85 -15.53 -5.61
C PRO A 395 -2.68 -14.97 -6.43
N VAL A 396 -2.98 -14.39 -7.59
CA VAL A 396 -1.98 -13.80 -8.48
C VAL A 396 -2.25 -12.30 -8.59
N GLN A 397 -1.41 -11.47 -8.00
CA GLN A 397 -1.51 -10.02 -8.23
C GLN A 397 -0.73 -9.64 -9.48
N THR A 398 -1.24 -8.71 -10.26
CA THR A 398 -0.68 -8.36 -11.57
C THR A 398 -0.40 -6.87 -11.65
N SER A 399 0.75 -6.53 -12.21
CA SER A 399 1.12 -5.18 -12.68
C SER A 399 1.65 -5.26 -14.10
N VAL A 400 1.69 -4.14 -14.80
CA VAL A 400 2.22 -4.04 -16.17
C VAL A 400 3.24 -2.91 -16.22
N ILE A 401 4.37 -3.15 -16.89
CA ILE A 401 5.37 -2.14 -17.20
C ILE A 401 5.83 -2.32 -18.64
N GLY A 402 5.50 -1.35 -19.49
CA GLY A 402 5.66 -1.47 -20.93
C GLY A 402 4.94 -2.69 -21.48
N ASP A 403 5.69 -3.62 -22.07
CA ASP A 403 5.21 -4.91 -22.58
C ASP A 403 5.49 -6.10 -21.65
N VAL A 404 6.00 -5.85 -20.44
CA VAL A 404 6.21 -6.87 -19.41
C VAL A 404 5.00 -6.93 -18.47
N VAL A 405 4.48 -8.14 -18.27
CA VAL A 405 3.49 -8.45 -17.24
C VAL A 405 4.22 -8.97 -16.01
N VAL A 406 3.93 -8.41 -14.85
CA VAL A 406 4.53 -8.81 -13.58
C VAL A 406 3.48 -9.51 -12.74
N GLU A 407 3.74 -10.73 -12.32
CA GLU A 407 2.89 -11.51 -11.42
C GLU A 407 3.57 -11.68 -10.04
N GLN A 408 2.88 -11.30 -8.97
CA GLN A 408 3.23 -11.75 -7.62
C GLN A 408 2.53 -13.08 -7.38
N ARG A 409 3.30 -14.12 -7.09
CA ARG A 409 2.87 -15.49 -6.79
C ARG A 409 3.39 -15.89 -5.42
N GLY A 410 2.62 -15.63 -4.37
CA GLY A 410 3.06 -15.84 -2.99
C GLY A 410 4.24 -14.93 -2.65
N SER A 411 5.39 -15.51 -2.31
CA SER A 411 6.62 -14.78 -2.00
C SER A 411 7.51 -14.52 -3.22
N ASP A 412 7.12 -14.97 -4.41
CA ASP A 412 7.90 -14.77 -5.63
C ASP A 412 7.25 -13.72 -6.53
N LEU A 413 8.10 -12.93 -7.18
CA LEU A 413 7.72 -12.06 -8.28
C LEU A 413 8.24 -12.65 -9.59
N VAL A 414 7.39 -12.70 -10.61
CA VAL A 414 7.67 -13.28 -11.92
C VAL A 414 7.40 -12.23 -12.99
N ALA A 415 8.38 -11.98 -13.86
CA ALA A 415 8.20 -11.13 -15.04
C ALA A 415 7.96 -11.99 -16.29
N LEU A 416 6.98 -11.59 -17.09
CA LEU A 416 6.52 -12.28 -18.29
C LEU A 416 6.58 -11.33 -19.48
N GLY A 417 7.04 -11.79 -20.65
CA GLY A 417 7.08 -11.00 -21.88
C GLY A 417 7.39 -11.78 -23.14
#